data_AF-A0A947VXH4-F1
#
_entry.id   AF-A0A947VXH4-F1
#
_cell.length_a   1.000
_cell.length_b   1.000
_cell.length_c   1.000
_cell.angle_alpha   90.00
_cell.angle_beta   90.00
_cell.angle_gamma   90.00
#
_symmetry.space_group_name_H-M   'P 1'
#
loop_
_entity.id
_entity.type
_entity.pdbx_description
1 polymer ?
#
loop_
_entity_poly.entity_id
_entity_poly.type
_entity_poly.pdbx_seq_one_letter_code
_entity_poly.pdbx_strand_id
1 'polypeptide(L)'
;MSRWLLSLLVGLTLLLMQVSPSLAQVPISVTSNQVLTGEIILTPEEASLAAQASQSAKSASPSAEIEQKIQEQKDKDITDTSGQTKSILVAYLDDNPPEPLSWNNFLEHAVRYAVKQGVQPNVIVLVILFPLIATLIAASRHIIGLRGFGIYIPAVLSVALVSTGVFEGTIIFLAIILTTFFSKKLIAKTKLPYLPRTGLLIWTISITLLLLLLFIAPLADLVNLMSVNIFPILILILLSENFIDAQARTKPSDAIALVLETIGLAFICGLILKSETLRKFTLLEPELLLVATAMINIIAGKFVGLRISERLRFHSIIEEEE
;
A
#
# COMPACT_ATOMS: atom_id res chain seq x y z
N MET A 1 -31.24 -21.95 23.44
CA MET A 1 -30.01 -21.14 23.24
C MET A 1 -30.32 -19.74 22.67
N SER A 2 -31.49 -19.14 22.96
CA SER A 2 -32.00 -17.98 22.20
C SER A 2 -32.29 -16.72 23.01
N ARG A 3 -32.27 -16.73 24.35
CA ARG A 3 -32.60 -15.52 25.14
C ARG A 3 -31.39 -14.61 25.41
N TRP A 4 -30.20 -15.20 25.55
CA TRP A 4 -28.96 -14.45 25.80
C TRP A 4 -28.43 -13.74 24.55
N LEU A 5 -28.66 -14.34 23.37
CA LEU A 5 -28.29 -13.77 22.07
C LEU A 5 -29.22 -12.60 21.69
N LEU A 6 -30.51 -12.71 21.99
CA LEU A 6 -31.48 -11.62 21.83
C LEU A 6 -31.19 -10.45 22.78
N SER A 7 -30.78 -10.70 24.03
CA SER A 7 -30.40 -9.60 24.94
C SER A 7 -29.11 -8.88 24.52
N LEU A 8 -28.16 -9.60 23.90
CA LEU A 8 -26.93 -9.01 23.37
C LEU A 8 -27.20 -8.16 22.12
N LEU A 9 -28.13 -8.62 21.27
CA LEU A 9 -28.55 -7.90 20.06
C LEU A 9 -29.37 -6.65 20.41
N VAL A 10 -30.28 -6.75 21.41
CA VAL A 10 -31.03 -5.60 21.93
C VAL A 10 -30.11 -4.59 22.62
N GLY A 11 -29.11 -5.06 23.38
CA GLY A 11 -28.08 -4.21 24.00
C GLY A 11 -27.22 -3.48 22.97
N LEU A 12 -26.85 -4.16 21.88
CA LEU A 12 -26.09 -3.56 20.77
C LEU A 12 -26.92 -2.51 20.01
N THR A 13 -28.22 -2.75 19.82
CA THR A 13 -29.13 -1.76 19.20
C THR A 13 -29.40 -0.56 20.10
N LEU A 14 -29.44 -0.74 21.42
CA LEU A 14 -29.58 0.37 22.38
C LEU A 14 -28.31 1.22 22.49
N LEU A 15 -27.14 0.60 22.32
CA LEU A 15 -25.85 1.30 22.28
C LEU A 15 -25.66 2.09 20.97
N LEU A 16 -26.25 1.62 19.87
CA LEU A 16 -26.31 2.34 18.58
C LEU A 16 -27.32 3.50 18.56
N MET A 17 -28.39 3.46 19.37
CA MET A 17 -29.38 4.55 19.45
C MET A 17 -28.96 5.74 20.33
N GLN A 18 -27.89 5.62 21.14
CA GLN A 18 -27.35 6.75 21.90
C GLN A 18 -26.39 7.65 21.11
N VAL A 19 -26.08 7.28 19.86
CA VAL A 19 -25.33 8.12 18.93
C VAL A 19 -26.35 8.78 18.00
N SER A 20 -26.98 9.86 18.48
CA SER A 20 -27.85 10.69 17.65
C SER A 20 -27.05 11.35 16.50
N PRO A 21 -27.64 11.49 15.30
CA PRO A 21 -26.99 12.10 14.14
C PRO A 21 -27.14 13.62 14.17
N SER A 22 -26.03 14.36 14.13
CA SER A 22 -26.03 15.75 13.67
C SER A 22 -26.01 15.77 12.14
N LEU A 23 -27.15 15.51 11.50
CA LEU A 23 -27.38 15.92 10.11
C LEU A 23 -28.22 17.20 10.14
N ALA A 24 -27.54 18.34 10.10
CA ALA A 24 -28.15 19.63 9.80
C ALA A 24 -27.53 20.18 8.51
N GLN A 25 -28.29 19.97 7.42
CA GLN A 25 -28.53 20.90 6.32
C GLN A 25 -27.31 21.54 5.64
N VAL A 26 -26.99 21.03 4.44
CA VAL A 26 -26.33 21.81 3.38
C VAL A 26 -27.40 22.72 2.75
N PRO A 27 -27.35 24.06 2.90
CA PRO A 27 -28.16 24.92 2.06
C PRO A 27 -27.51 25.03 0.69
N ILE A 28 -28.22 24.55 -0.33
CA ILE A 28 -27.96 24.88 -1.73
C ILE A 28 -28.41 26.34 -1.89
N SER A 29 -27.47 27.28 -1.91
CA SER A 29 -27.72 28.65 -2.37
C SER A 29 -27.19 28.82 -3.79
N VAL A 30 -28.15 28.88 -4.71
CA VAL A 30 -28.01 29.20 -6.13
C VAL A 30 -27.32 30.56 -6.27
N THR A 31 -26.28 30.62 -7.11
CA THR A 31 -25.68 31.88 -7.56
C THR A 31 -26.69 32.67 -8.39
N SER A 32 -27.14 33.81 -7.88
CA SER A 32 -27.77 34.87 -8.67
C SER A 32 -27.00 36.17 -8.48
N ASN A 33 -26.36 36.64 -9.55
CA ASN A 33 -25.85 38.00 -9.69
C ASN A 33 -26.96 39.02 -9.39
N GLN A 34 -26.65 40.09 -8.65
CA GLN A 34 -26.94 41.45 -9.12
C GLN A 34 -26.17 42.53 -8.33
N VAL A 35 -25.81 43.55 -9.10
CA VAL A 35 -25.01 44.74 -8.80
C VAL A 35 -25.89 45.83 -8.17
N LEU A 36 -25.34 46.67 -7.27
CA LEU A 36 -25.40 48.16 -7.29
C LEU A 36 -25.17 48.80 -5.90
N THR A 37 -24.03 49.51 -5.80
CA THR A 37 -23.80 50.86 -5.24
C THR A 37 -24.56 51.37 -4.00
N GLY A 38 -23.81 51.87 -3.02
CA GLY A 38 -24.30 52.79 -1.98
C GLY A 38 -23.24 53.11 -0.93
N GLU A 39 -22.42 54.12 -1.20
CA GLU A 39 -21.58 54.83 -0.21
C GLU A 39 -22.48 55.51 0.84
N ILE A 40 -22.10 55.52 2.13
CA ILE A 40 -22.34 56.61 3.11
C ILE A 40 -21.63 56.28 4.46
N ILE A 41 -20.58 57.07 4.73
CA ILE A 41 -20.27 57.84 5.96
C ILE A 41 -20.14 57.13 7.32
N LEU A 42 -18.94 57.25 7.89
CA LEU A 42 -18.53 56.88 9.24
C LEU A 42 -19.00 57.89 10.31
N THR A 43 -19.47 57.39 11.46
CA THR A 43 -19.47 58.12 12.75
C THR A 43 -18.63 57.36 13.80
N PRO A 44 -17.94 58.06 14.74
CA PRO A 44 -16.82 57.47 15.50
C PRO A 44 -17.20 56.64 16.73
N GLU A 45 -18.49 56.40 16.98
CA GLU A 45 -18.95 55.86 18.27
C GLU A 45 -19.11 54.32 18.28
N GLU A 46 -19.01 53.65 17.13
CA GLU A 46 -19.06 52.19 17.02
C GLU A 46 -17.67 51.51 17.13
N ALA A 47 -16.59 52.30 17.18
CA ALA A 47 -15.22 51.78 17.24
C ALA A 47 -14.87 51.12 18.61
N SER A 48 -15.61 51.41 19.67
CA SER A 48 -15.41 50.81 21.00
C SER A 48 -16.06 49.43 21.14
N LEU A 49 -17.23 49.22 20.51
CA LEU A 49 -17.95 47.94 20.57
C LEU A 49 -17.38 46.90 19.59
N ALA A 50 -16.78 47.33 18.47
CA ALA A 50 -16.08 46.44 17.53
C ALA A 50 -14.73 45.90 18.08
N ALA A 51 -14.07 46.65 18.97
CA ALA A 51 -12.78 46.26 19.55
C ALA A 51 -12.92 45.12 20.60
N GLN A 52 -14.01 45.10 21.38
CA GLN A 52 -14.29 44.00 22.31
C GLN A 52 -14.92 42.77 21.62
N ALA A 53 -15.60 42.94 20.49
CA ALA A 53 -16.11 41.82 19.70
C ALA A 53 -14.98 41.04 18.98
N SER A 54 -13.85 41.68 18.66
CA SER A 54 -12.73 41.03 17.95
C SER A 54 -11.72 40.30 18.86
N GLN A 55 -11.70 40.56 20.18
CA GLN A 55 -10.81 39.83 21.11
C GLN A 55 -11.47 38.60 21.72
N SER A 56 -12.81 38.58 21.88
CA SER A 56 -13.54 37.38 22.31
C SER A 56 -13.78 36.37 21.18
N ALA A 57 -13.60 36.76 19.91
CA ALA A 57 -13.65 35.85 18.77
C ALA A 57 -12.34 35.08 18.53
N LYS A 58 -11.21 35.50 19.14
CA LYS A 58 -9.92 34.79 19.04
C LYS A 58 -9.72 33.71 20.10
N SER A 59 -10.71 33.48 20.97
CA SER A 59 -10.57 32.59 22.13
C SER A 59 -11.86 31.80 22.44
N ALA A 60 -12.58 31.28 21.45
CA ALA A 60 -13.76 30.44 21.73
C ALA A 60 -14.24 29.58 20.54
N SER A 61 -13.42 28.63 20.08
CA SER A 61 -13.89 27.29 19.71
C SER A 61 -12.70 26.41 19.32
N PRO A 62 -12.59 25.19 19.86
CA PRO A 62 -11.62 24.19 19.39
C PRO A 62 -11.68 24.02 17.87
N SER A 63 -12.84 24.24 17.25
CA SER A 63 -13.06 24.16 15.81
C SER A 63 -12.31 25.20 14.97
N ALA A 64 -12.03 26.41 15.47
CA ALA A 64 -11.33 27.44 14.69
C ALA A 64 -9.81 27.24 14.67
N GLU A 65 -9.26 26.76 15.80
CA GLU A 65 -7.87 26.31 15.88
C GLU A 65 -7.68 25.00 15.10
N ILE A 66 -8.70 24.13 15.09
CA ILE A 66 -8.76 22.94 14.23
C ILE A 66 -8.89 23.33 12.75
N GLU A 67 -9.68 24.33 12.38
CA GLU A 67 -9.76 24.81 10.99
C GLU A 67 -8.45 25.45 10.51
N GLN A 68 -7.77 26.22 11.37
CA GLN A 68 -6.43 26.73 11.06
C GLN A 68 -5.38 25.62 11.00
N LYS A 69 -5.45 24.61 11.89
CA LYS A 69 -4.62 23.39 11.79
C LYS A 69 -4.96 22.54 10.56
N ILE A 70 -6.23 22.46 10.16
CA ILE A 70 -6.70 21.75 8.98
C ILE A 70 -6.24 22.50 7.73
N GLN A 71 -6.24 23.83 7.72
CA GLN A 71 -5.79 24.63 6.60
C GLN A 71 -4.25 24.57 6.46
N GLU A 72 -3.50 24.66 7.56
CA GLU A 72 -2.05 24.38 7.57
C GLU A 72 -1.71 22.91 7.23
N GLN A 73 -2.56 21.94 7.59
CA GLN A 73 -2.45 20.54 7.18
C GLN A 73 -2.87 20.30 5.73
N LYS A 74 -3.69 21.15 5.13
CA LYS A 74 -4.10 21.08 3.72
C LYS A 74 -3.06 21.72 2.80
N ASP A 75 -2.39 22.77 3.27
CA ASP A 75 -1.22 23.35 2.58
C ASP A 75 0.05 22.50 2.81
N LYS A 76 0.09 21.72 3.89
CA LYS A 76 1.05 20.61 4.11
C LYS A 76 0.37 19.25 3.95
N ASP A 77 -0.43 19.05 2.90
CA ASP A 77 -1.13 17.77 2.69
C ASP A 77 -0.12 16.62 2.53
N ILE A 78 0.12 15.97 3.66
CA ILE A 78 1.00 14.82 3.90
C ILE A 78 0.36 13.51 3.44
N THR A 79 -0.80 13.52 2.76
CA THR A 79 -1.27 12.34 2.02
C THR A 79 -0.47 12.08 0.75
N ASP A 80 0.32 13.04 0.28
CA ASP A 80 1.31 12.85 -0.77
C ASP A 80 2.62 12.29 -0.15
N THR A 81 2.60 11.03 0.28
CA THR A 81 3.84 10.25 0.53
C THR A 81 4.72 10.11 -0.73
N SER A 82 4.20 10.59 -1.87
CA SER A 82 4.84 10.74 -3.17
C SER A 82 5.46 12.13 -3.41
N GLY A 83 5.22 13.16 -2.59
CA GLY A 83 5.56 14.56 -2.91
C GLY A 83 7.02 14.79 -3.34
N GLN A 84 7.99 14.19 -2.63
CA GLN A 84 9.40 14.25 -3.02
C GLN A 84 9.70 13.44 -4.28
N THR A 85 9.12 12.25 -4.44
CA THR A 85 9.37 11.42 -5.62
C THR A 85 8.69 12.01 -6.86
N LYS A 86 7.50 12.60 -6.72
CA LYS A 86 6.76 13.31 -7.74
C LYS A 86 7.54 14.53 -8.24
N SER A 87 8.10 15.35 -7.34
CA SER A 87 8.92 16.49 -7.74
C SER A 87 10.21 16.05 -8.43
N ILE A 88 10.91 15.04 -7.91
CA ILE A 88 12.14 14.50 -8.51
C ILE A 88 11.90 13.91 -9.89
N LEU A 89 10.83 13.12 -10.06
CA LEU A 89 10.53 12.46 -11.34
C LEU A 89 10.00 13.43 -12.39
N VAL A 90 9.25 14.46 -11.98
CA VAL A 90 8.80 15.54 -12.88
C VAL A 90 9.98 16.40 -13.30
N ALA A 91 10.83 16.83 -12.36
CA ALA A 91 12.04 17.58 -12.66
C ALA A 91 12.96 16.83 -13.63
N TYR A 92 13.13 15.52 -13.42
CA TYR A 92 13.92 14.67 -14.32
C TYR A 92 13.31 14.55 -15.72
N LEU A 93 11.99 14.63 -15.85
CA LEU A 93 11.30 14.56 -17.15
C LEU A 93 11.39 15.90 -17.92
N ASP A 94 11.47 17.02 -17.21
CA ASP A 94 11.68 18.34 -17.77
C ASP A 94 13.15 18.55 -18.22
N ASP A 95 14.10 17.97 -17.48
CA ASP A 95 15.54 18.03 -17.80
C ASP A 95 15.94 17.18 -19.02
N ASN A 96 15.13 16.19 -19.39
CA ASN A 96 15.37 15.32 -20.55
C ASN A 96 14.30 15.59 -21.62
N PRO A 97 14.54 16.50 -22.60
CA PRO A 97 13.57 16.78 -23.65
C PRO A 97 13.31 15.52 -24.51
N PRO A 98 12.08 15.33 -25.01
CA PRO A 98 11.74 14.14 -25.78
C PRO A 98 12.49 14.14 -27.11
N GLU A 99 13.00 12.97 -27.48
CA GLU A 99 13.45 12.73 -28.84
C GLU A 99 12.27 12.88 -29.83
N PRO A 100 12.52 13.24 -31.10
CA PRO A 100 11.45 13.31 -32.10
C PRO A 100 10.70 11.97 -32.22
N LEU A 101 9.40 12.05 -32.47
CA LEU A 101 8.51 10.89 -32.62
C LEU A 101 9.09 9.83 -33.56
N SER A 102 9.53 8.72 -32.98
CA SER A 102 9.92 7.50 -33.67
C SER A 102 8.86 6.42 -33.45
N TRP A 103 8.87 5.37 -34.28
CA TRP A 103 7.98 4.21 -34.11
C TRP A 103 8.21 3.50 -32.76
N ASN A 104 9.45 3.60 -32.28
CA ASN A 104 9.92 3.20 -30.96
C ASN A 104 9.94 4.40 -29.99
N ASN A 105 8.94 5.29 -30.00
CA ASN A 105 8.82 6.22 -28.87
C ASN A 105 7.38 6.60 -28.49
N PHE A 106 6.41 5.78 -28.89
CA PHE A 106 5.00 6.11 -28.69
C PHE A 106 4.62 6.13 -27.21
N LEU A 107 5.25 5.27 -26.40
CA LEU A 107 4.88 5.08 -25.00
C LEU A 107 5.46 6.18 -24.11
N GLU A 108 6.67 6.67 -24.37
CA GLU A 108 7.26 7.80 -23.64
C GLU A 108 6.42 9.06 -23.81
N HIS A 109 5.98 9.36 -25.04
CA HIS A 109 5.08 10.47 -25.30
C HIS A 109 3.73 10.31 -24.58
N ALA A 110 3.19 9.10 -24.52
CA ALA A 110 1.95 8.82 -23.78
C ALA A 110 2.13 9.01 -22.26
N VAL A 111 3.26 8.56 -21.70
CA VAL A 111 3.61 8.76 -20.29
C VAL A 111 3.75 10.26 -19.98
N ARG A 112 4.50 11.00 -20.80
CA ARG A 112 4.65 12.47 -20.66
C ARG A 112 3.30 13.18 -20.74
N TYR A 113 2.44 12.77 -21.67
CA TYR A 113 1.09 13.31 -21.78
C TYR A 113 0.26 13.04 -20.52
N ALA A 114 0.28 11.81 -20.00
CA ALA A 114 -0.45 11.44 -18.78
C ALA A 114 0.03 12.24 -17.56
N VAL A 115 1.36 12.42 -17.41
CA VAL A 115 1.94 13.22 -16.33
C VAL A 115 1.49 14.69 -16.43
N LYS A 116 1.45 15.27 -17.65
CA LYS A 116 0.93 16.63 -17.88
C LYS A 116 -0.55 16.77 -17.54
N GLN A 117 -1.33 15.71 -17.65
CA GLN A 117 -2.75 15.67 -17.26
C GLN A 117 -2.96 15.43 -15.75
N GLY A 118 -1.89 15.41 -14.95
CA GLY A 118 -1.96 15.26 -13.49
C GLY A 118 -1.93 13.82 -12.98
N VAL A 119 -1.66 12.83 -13.84
CA VAL A 119 -1.45 11.44 -13.39
C VAL A 119 -0.14 11.36 -12.62
N GLN A 120 -0.17 10.73 -11.44
CA GLN A 120 1.02 10.57 -10.61
C GLN A 120 2.08 9.71 -11.32
N PRO A 121 3.34 10.19 -11.51
CA PRO A 121 4.39 9.43 -12.17
C PRO A 121 4.66 8.08 -11.50
N ASN A 122 4.57 8.02 -10.17
CA ASN A 122 4.80 6.80 -9.41
C ASN A 122 3.83 5.67 -9.79
N VAL A 123 2.56 5.99 -10.09
CA VAL A 123 1.57 4.98 -10.51
C VAL A 123 1.93 4.43 -11.88
N ILE A 124 2.30 5.30 -12.82
CA ILE A 124 2.70 4.91 -14.17
C ILE A 124 3.94 4.00 -14.11
N VAL A 125 4.95 4.41 -13.33
CA VAL A 125 6.17 3.62 -13.11
C VAL A 125 5.84 2.25 -12.52
N LEU A 126 5.03 2.19 -11.46
CA LEU A 126 4.66 0.90 -10.85
C LEU A 126 3.96 -0.04 -11.84
N VAL A 127 3.07 0.49 -12.68
CA VAL A 127 2.37 -0.30 -13.70
C VAL A 127 3.33 -0.85 -14.75
N ILE A 128 4.32 -0.06 -15.19
CA ILE A 128 5.33 -0.49 -16.18
C ILE A 128 6.36 -1.44 -15.56
N LEU A 129 6.72 -1.26 -14.29
CA LEU A 129 7.63 -2.16 -13.56
C LEU A 129 6.97 -3.49 -13.18
N PHE A 130 5.64 -3.58 -13.10
CA PHE A 130 4.98 -4.79 -12.64
C PHE A 130 5.26 -6.03 -13.51
N PRO A 131 5.23 -5.96 -14.86
CA PRO A 131 5.71 -7.04 -15.73
C PRO A 131 7.18 -7.43 -15.50
N LEU A 132 8.04 -6.47 -15.14
CA LEU A 132 9.44 -6.73 -14.83
C LEU A 132 9.58 -7.57 -13.56
N ILE A 133 8.78 -7.29 -12.52
CA ILE A 133 8.73 -8.11 -11.30
C ILE A 133 8.30 -9.54 -11.62
N ALA A 134 7.23 -9.70 -12.40
CA ALA A 134 6.74 -11.01 -12.78
C ALA A 134 7.82 -11.81 -13.51
N THR A 135 8.55 -11.16 -14.42
CA THR A 135 9.68 -11.73 -15.14
C THR A 135 10.81 -12.12 -14.20
N LEU A 136 11.15 -11.27 -13.23
CA LEU A 136 12.21 -11.57 -12.25
C LEU A 136 11.85 -12.76 -11.37
N ILE A 137 10.60 -12.86 -10.93
CA ILE A 137 10.11 -14.00 -10.12
C ILE A 137 10.12 -15.28 -10.96
N ALA A 138 9.65 -15.22 -12.22
CA ALA A 138 9.71 -16.35 -13.14
C ALA A 138 11.16 -16.80 -13.39
N ALA A 139 12.05 -15.86 -13.68
CA ALA A 139 13.47 -16.12 -13.87
C ALA A 139 14.11 -16.75 -12.63
N SER A 140 13.80 -16.26 -11.43
CA SER A 140 14.28 -16.86 -10.19
C SER A 140 13.82 -18.31 -10.03
N ARG A 141 12.57 -18.62 -10.40
CA ARG A 141 12.06 -20.01 -10.39
C ARG A 141 12.76 -20.91 -11.41
N HIS A 142 13.08 -20.40 -12.60
CA HIS A 142 13.73 -21.19 -13.65
C HIS A 142 15.24 -21.35 -13.44
N ILE A 143 15.93 -20.29 -13.02
CA ILE A 143 17.39 -20.24 -12.90
C ILE A 143 17.83 -20.71 -11.51
N ILE A 144 17.29 -20.11 -10.45
CA ILE A 144 17.69 -20.40 -9.06
C ILE A 144 17.01 -21.67 -8.55
N GLY A 145 15.74 -21.85 -8.93
CA GLY A 145 14.93 -22.99 -8.50
C GLY A 145 14.18 -22.75 -7.20
N LEU A 146 13.95 -21.49 -6.83
CA LEU A 146 13.11 -21.14 -5.69
C LEU A 146 11.65 -21.56 -5.94
N ARG A 147 11.14 -22.34 -5.00
CA ARG A 147 9.75 -22.75 -4.87
C ARG A 147 9.05 -21.71 -3.99
N GLY A 148 8.66 -20.59 -4.59
CA GLY A 148 7.74 -19.60 -3.98
C GLY A 148 6.26 -19.86 -4.31
N PHE A 149 5.36 -19.07 -3.71
CA PHE A 149 3.90 -19.11 -3.92
C PHE A 149 3.44 -18.62 -5.29
N GLY A 150 3.80 -19.35 -6.34
CA GLY A 150 3.55 -18.91 -7.70
C GLY A 150 4.26 -17.58 -8.01
N ILE A 151 3.78 -16.89 -9.04
CA ILE A 151 4.31 -15.57 -9.43
C ILE A 151 3.52 -14.45 -8.72
N TYR A 152 2.22 -14.66 -8.52
CA TYR A 152 1.29 -13.63 -8.04
C TYR A 152 1.55 -13.17 -6.61
N ILE A 153 1.65 -14.11 -5.66
CA ILE A 153 1.78 -13.79 -4.23
C ILE A 153 3.07 -12.98 -3.94
N PRO A 154 4.27 -13.41 -4.38
CA PRO A 154 5.48 -12.59 -4.18
C PRO A 154 5.42 -11.25 -4.93
N ALA A 155 4.78 -11.18 -6.11
CA ALA A 155 4.65 -9.92 -6.85
C ALA A 155 3.77 -8.91 -6.11
N VAL A 156 2.57 -9.32 -5.69
CA VAL A 156 1.64 -8.47 -4.93
C VAL A 156 2.23 -8.08 -3.58
N LEU A 157 2.90 -9.01 -2.90
CA LEU A 157 3.63 -8.73 -1.67
C LEU A 157 4.69 -7.65 -1.91
N SER A 158 5.49 -7.76 -2.98
CA SER A 158 6.53 -6.76 -3.28
C SER A 158 5.97 -5.35 -3.49
N VAL A 159 4.81 -5.23 -4.14
CA VAL A 159 4.13 -3.93 -4.34
C VAL A 159 3.61 -3.37 -3.02
N ALA A 160 3.00 -4.22 -2.17
CA ALA A 160 2.58 -3.81 -0.83
C ALA A 160 3.77 -3.34 0.02
N LEU A 161 4.90 -4.05 -0.04
CA LEU A 161 6.15 -3.67 0.62
C LEU A 161 6.67 -2.32 0.13
N VAL A 162 6.61 -2.04 -1.17
CA VAL A 162 7.07 -0.75 -1.72
C VAL A 162 6.18 0.41 -1.27
N SER A 163 4.87 0.18 -1.19
CA SER A 163 3.91 1.21 -0.77
C SER A 163 3.95 1.51 0.74
N THR A 164 4.27 0.53 1.58
CA THR A 164 4.43 0.73 3.04
C THR A 164 5.86 1.13 3.41
N GLY A 165 6.84 0.77 2.57
CA GLY A 165 8.24 0.79 2.90
C GLY A 165 8.75 -0.64 3.07
N VAL A 166 9.81 -0.99 2.34
CA VAL A 166 10.24 -2.39 2.18
C VAL A 166 10.58 -3.05 3.52
N PHE A 167 11.19 -2.30 4.45
CA PHE A 167 11.51 -2.79 5.79
C PHE A 167 10.28 -2.89 6.69
N GLU A 168 9.50 -1.80 6.81
CA GLU A 168 8.32 -1.74 7.66
C GLU A 168 7.25 -2.76 7.24
N GLY A 169 6.98 -2.84 5.93
CA GLY A 169 6.05 -3.82 5.38
C GLY A 169 6.51 -5.26 5.65
N THR A 170 7.82 -5.52 5.64
CA THR A 170 8.36 -6.85 5.94
C THR A 170 8.16 -7.20 7.41
N ILE A 171 8.37 -6.25 8.31
CA ILE A 171 8.12 -6.43 9.76
C ILE A 171 6.64 -6.74 10.01
N ILE A 172 5.73 -5.94 9.44
CA ILE A 172 4.28 -6.13 9.57
C ILE A 172 3.88 -7.50 9.02
N PHE A 173 4.40 -7.86 7.85
CA PHE A 173 4.09 -9.14 7.22
C PHE A 173 4.62 -10.34 8.02
N LEU A 174 5.81 -10.23 8.59
CA LEU A 174 6.38 -11.26 9.46
C LEU A 174 5.52 -11.43 10.73
N ALA A 175 5.05 -10.33 11.32
CA ALA A 175 4.11 -10.36 12.45
C ALA A 175 2.79 -11.06 12.09
N ILE A 176 2.21 -10.76 10.91
CA ILE A 176 1.01 -11.43 10.40
C ILE A 176 1.22 -12.94 10.28
N ILE A 177 2.35 -13.37 9.70
CA ILE A 177 2.67 -14.78 9.54
C ILE A 177 2.81 -15.47 10.90
N LEU A 178 3.57 -14.89 11.83
CA LEU A 178 3.74 -15.45 13.18
C LEU A 178 2.40 -15.60 13.90
N THR A 179 1.55 -14.57 13.84
CA THR A 179 0.19 -14.63 14.37
C THR A 179 -0.64 -15.71 13.69
N THR A 180 -0.49 -15.90 12.39
CA THR A 180 -1.21 -16.94 11.64
C THR A 180 -0.85 -18.33 12.13
N PHE A 181 0.44 -18.63 12.30
CA PHE A 181 0.92 -19.89 12.86
C PHE A 181 0.37 -20.13 14.29
N PHE A 182 0.41 -19.11 15.14
CA PHE A 182 -0.08 -19.19 16.52
C PHE A 182 -1.60 -19.39 16.58
N SER A 183 -2.34 -18.60 15.81
CA SER A 183 -3.80 -18.63 15.75
C SER A 183 -4.31 -19.96 15.22
N LYS A 184 -3.64 -20.54 14.21
CA LYS A 184 -3.97 -21.89 13.73
C LYS A 184 -3.85 -22.93 14.82
N LYS A 185 -2.79 -22.88 15.64
CA LYS A 185 -2.59 -23.80 16.77
C LYS A 185 -3.69 -23.63 17.84
N LEU A 186 -4.09 -22.39 18.12
CA LEU A 186 -5.14 -22.08 19.09
C LEU A 186 -6.52 -22.56 18.62
N ILE A 187 -6.88 -22.28 17.36
CA ILE A 187 -8.19 -22.59 16.77
C ILE A 187 -8.30 -24.06 16.33
N ALA A 188 -7.18 -24.77 16.13
CA ALA A 188 -7.19 -26.19 15.76
C ALA A 188 -7.96 -27.08 16.75
N LYS A 189 -8.08 -26.66 18.02
CA LYS A 189 -8.83 -27.41 19.05
C LYS A 189 -10.35 -27.33 18.86
N THR A 190 -10.86 -26.32 18.15
CA THR A 190 -12.28 -25.94 18.20
C THR A 190 -13.17 -26.70 17.20
N LYS A 191 -12.64 -27.65 16.42
CA LYS A 191 -13.38 -28.50 15.44
C LYS A 191 -14.43 -27.72 14.61
N LEU A 192 -14.07 -26.53 14.15
CA LEU A 192 -14.96 -25.67 13.35
C LEU A 192 -14.93 -26.06 11.87
N PRO A 193 -16.02 -25.82 11.11
CA PRO A 193 -16.01 -25.90 9.65
C PRO A 193 -15.02 -24.90 9.05
N TYR A 194 -14.61 -25.13 7.79
CA TYR A 194 -13.56 -24.37 7.12
C TYR A 194 -13.85 -22.86 7.02
N LEU A 195 -15.05 -22.46 6.57
CA LEU A 195 -15.43 -21.05 6.40
C LEU A 195 -15.38 -20.25 7.73
N PRO A 196 -16.03 -20.70 8.82
CA PRO A 196 -15.92 -20.03 10.12
C PRO A 196 -14.50 -20.01 10.68
N ARG A 197 -13.69 -21.04 10.36
CA ARG A 197 -12.29 -21.12 10.80
C ARG A 197 -11.42 -20.06 10.14
N THR A 198 -11.53 -19.86 8.82
CA THR A 198 -10.77 -18.82 8.12
C THR A 198 -11.21 -17.42 8.55
N GLY A 199 -12.51 -17.20 8.78
CA GLY A 199 -13.03 -15.94 9.33
C GLY A 199 -12.43 -15.59 10.71
N LEU A 200 -12.35 -16.54 11.63
CA LEU A 200 -11.71 -16.33 12.94
C LEU A 200 -10.20 -16.08 12.85
N LEU A 201 -9.52 -16.69 11.88
CA LEU A 201 -8.10 -16.44 11.63
C LEU A 201 -7.88 -15.00 11.16
N ILE A 202 -8.64 -14.54 10.17
CA ILE A 202 -8.58 -13.16 9.66
C ILE A 202 -8.94 -12.16 10.78
N TRP A 203 -9.96 -12.46 11.60
CA TRP A 203 -10.31 -11.65 12.76
C TRP A 203 -9.15 -11.51 13.76
N THR A 204 -8.45 -12.61 14.06
CA THR A 204 -7.30 -12.61 14.99
C THR A 204 -6.10 -11.83 14.41
N ILE A 205 -5.89 -11.91 13.10
CA ILE A 205 -4.88 -11.13 12.38
C ILE A 205 -5.21 -9.64 12.43
N SER A 206 -6.49 -9.27 12.21
CA SER A 206 -6.94 -7.88 12.31
C SER A 206 -6.73 -7.31 13.72
N ILE A 207 -7.01 -8.08 14.77
CA ILE A 207 -6.76 -7.66 16.15
C ILE A 207 -5.27 -7.49 16.40
N THR A 208 -4.45 -8.41 15.90
CA THR A 208 -2.99 -8.31 16.02
C THR A 208 -2.48 -7.04 15.36
N LEU A 209 -2.96 -6.71 14.16
CA LEU A 209 -2.55 -5.48 13.47
C LEU A 209 -3.01 -4.22 14.18
N LEU A 210 -4.23 -4.21 14.74
CA LEU A 210 -4.71 -3.11 15.56
C LEU A 210 -3.80 -2.93 16.78
N LEU A 211 -3.48 -4.02 17.49
CA LEU A 211 -2.59 -4.01 18.63
C LEU A 211 -1.17 -3.56 18.22
N LEU A 212 -0.67 -4.04 17.08
CA LEU A 212 0.63 -3.63 16.54
C LEU A 212 0.66 -2.12 16.30
N LEU A 213 -0.36 -1.57 15.65
CA LEU A 213 -0.45 -0.14 15.37
C LEU A 213 -0.61 0.69 16.64
N LEU A 214 -1.42 0.23 17.61
CA LEU A 214 -1.69 0.97 18.84
C LEU A 214 -0.51 0.96 19.82
N PHE A 215 0.21 -0.16 19.93
CA PHE A 215 1.27 -0.33 20.93
C PHE A 215 2.68 -0.12 20.35
N ILE A 216 2.98 -0.63 19.16
CA ILE A 216 4.34 -0.52 18.60
C ILE A 216 4.57 0.84 17.94
N ALA A 217 3.58 1.44 17.28
CA ALA A 217 3.78 2.73 16.60
C ALA A 217 4.20 3.87 17.55
N PRO A 218 3.65 4.00 18.78
CA PRO A 218 4.10 5.03 19.72
C PRO A 218 5.42 4.70 20.42
N LEU A 219 5.72 3.41 20.63
CA LEU A 219 6.88 2.96 21.41
C LEU A 219 8.19 2.96 20.60
N ALA A 220 8.11 2.70 19.30
CA ALA A 220 9.28 2.51 18.46
C ALA A 220 9.73 3.80 17.75
N ASP A 221 9.05 4.93 17.99
CA ASP A 221 9.24 6.23 17.28
C ASP A 221 9.28 6.05 15.74
N LEU A 222 8.66 4.98 15.26
CA LEU A 222 8.53 4.67 13.84
C LEU A 222 7.40 5.52 13.30
N VAL A 223 7.67 6.82 13.14
CA VAL A 223 6.78 7.81 12.52
C VAL A 223 6.22 7.30 11.18
N ASN A 224 6.97 6.45 10.48
CA ASN A 224 6.57 5.83 9.22
C ASN A 224 5.46 4.76 9.34
N LEU A 225 5.19 4.20 10.52
CA LEU A 225 4.08 3.25 10.71
C LEU A 225 2.72 3.95 10.78
N MET A 226 2.69 5.25 11.12
CA MET A 226 1.45 6.02 11.23
C MET A 226 0.93 6.57 9.89
N SER A 227 1.79 6.65 8.86
CA SER A 227 1.45 7.14 7.52
C SER A 227 1.21 6.03 6.50
N VAL A 228 1.08 4.79 6.96
CA VAL A 228 0.89 3.63 6.07
C VAL A 228 -0.50 3.66 5.46
N ASN A 229 -0.56 3.56 4.13
CA ASN A 229 -1.81 3.44 3.41
C ASN A 229 -2.57 2.16 3.79
N ILE A 230 -3.90 2.23 3.92
CA ILE A 230 -4.78 1.10 4.26
C ILE A 230 -4.69 -0.02 3.22
N PHE A 231 -4.48 0.31 1.94
CA PHE A 231 -4.50 -0.65 0.84
C PHE A 231 -3.42 -1.74 0.96
N PRO A 232 -2.12 -1.40 1.14
CA PRO A 232 -1.08 -2.39 1.43
C PRO A 232 -1.40 -3.30 2.61
N ILE A 233 -1.93 -2.75 3.71
CA ILE A 233 -2.26 -3.53 4.90
C ILE A 233 -3.32 -4.58 4.56
N LEU A 234 -4.38 -4.19 3.84
CA LEU A 234 -5.43 -5.10 3.40
C LEU A 234 -4.87 -6.21 2.50
N ILE A 235 -3.95 -5.87 1.60
CA ILE A 235 -3.24 -6.85 0.77
C ILE A 235 -2.47 -7.85 1.65
N LEU A 236 -1.70 -7.38 2.64
CA LEU A 236 -0.96 -8.27 3.54
C LEU A 236 -1.89 -9.22 4.32
N ILE A 237 -3.06 -8.74 4.75
CA ILE A 237 -4.10 -9.56 5.39
C ILE A 237 -4.64 -10.60 4.39
N LEU A 238 -4.97 -10.21 3.16
CA LEU A 238 -5.48 -11.16 2.16
C LEU A 238 -4.44 -12.22 1.80
N LEU A 239 -3.16 -11.84 1.75
CA LEU A 239 -2.08 -12.78 1.52
C LEU A 239 -1.98 -13.81 2.66
N SER A 240 -2.26 -13.42 3.91
CA SER A 240 -2.29 -14.34 5.07
C SER A 240 -3.21 -15.54 4.88
N GLU A 241 -4.36 -15.36 4.21
CA GLU A 241 -5.29 -16.45 3.88
C GLU A 241 -4.64 -17.49 2.97
N ASN A 242 -3.92 -17.03 1.94
CA ASN A 242 -3.21 -17.91 1.04
C ASN A 242 -2.13 -18.73 1.77
N PHE A 243 -1.47 -18.15 2.78
CA PHE A 243 -0.51 -18.88 3.61
C PHE A 243 -1.17 -19.92 4.51
N ILE A 244 -2.35 -19.63 5.06
CA ILE A 244 -3.14 -20.59 5.85
C ILE A 244 -3.46 -21.83 5.01
N ASP A 245 -3.94 -21.60 3.79
CA ASP A 245 -4.35 -22.64 2.85
C ASP A 245 -3.16 -23.47 2.38
N ALA A 246 -2.06 -22.80 2.04
CA ALA A 246 -0.82 -23.47 1.70
C ALA A 246 -0.34 -24.40 2.81
N GLN A 247 -0.29 -23.90 4.03
CA GLN A 247 0.13 -24.65 5.20
C GLN A 247 -0.87 -25.77 5.59
N ALA A 248 -2.09 -25.76 5.04
CA ALA A 248 -3.04 -26.86 5.18
C ALA A 248 -2.80 -27.95 4.13
N ARG A 249 -2.23 -27.62 2.97
CA ARG A 249 -1.98 -28.55 1.85
C ARG A 249 -0.61 -29.23 1.91
N THR A 250 0.39 -28.60 2.51
CA THR A 250 1.77 -29.11 2.57
C THR A 250 2.20 -29.47 3.98
N LYS A 251 3.31 -30.23 4.09
CA LYS A 251 3.97 -30.51 5.37
C LYS A 251 4.45 -29.20 6.02
N PRO A 252 4.51 -29.12 7.36
CA PRO A 252 4.86 -27.88 8.06
C PRO A 252 6.27 -27.38 7.73
N SER A 253 7.26 -28.28 7.54
CA SER A 253 8.62 -27.92 7.12
C SER A 253 8.62 -27.23 5.75
N ASP A 254 7.90 -27.83 4.80
CA ASP A 254 7.87 -27.39 3.41
C ASP A 254 7.08 -26.08 3.30
N ALA A 255 6.03 -25.91 4.11
CA ALA A 255 5.28 -24.67 4.20
C ALA A 255 6.14 -23.50 4.71
N ILE A 256 6.99 -23.73 5.71
CA ILE A 256 7.89 -22.69 6.24
C ILE A 256 8.94 -22.30 5.18
N ALA A 257 9.53 -23.28 4.49
CA ALA A 257 10.47 -23.00 3.40
C ALA A 257 9.82 -22.17 2.29
N LEU A 258 8.62 -22.56 1.85
CA LEU A 258 7.83 -21.87 0.82
C LEU A 258 7.48 -20.42 1.21
N VAL A 259 7.16 -20.18 2.49
CA VAL A 259 6.93 -18.84 3.05
C VAL A 259 8.21 -18.01 3.01
N LEU A 260 9.33 -18.54 3.49
CA LEU A 260 10.61 -17.84 3.54
C LEU A 260 11.12 -17.48 2.15
N GLU A 261 11.03 -18.40 1.20
CA GLU A 261 11.40 -18.15 -0.20
C GLU A 261 10.51 -17.06 -0.83
N THR A 262 9.21 -17.04 -0.51
CA THR A 262 8.27 -16.02 -0.98
C THR A 262 8.58 -14.65 -0.38
N ILE A 263 8.86 -14.57 0.93
CA ILE A 263 9.29 -13.33 1.59
C ILE A 263 10.59 -12.83 0.96
N GLY A 264 11.59 -13.70 0.81
CA GLY A 264 12.88 -13.34 0.23
C GLY A 264 12.73 -12.80 -1.19
N LEU A 265 11.95 -13.48 -2.03
CA LEU A 265 11.61 -13.02 -3.38
C LEU A 265 10.94 -11.65 -3.38
N ALA A 266 9.90 -11.47 -2.55
CA ALA A 266 9.17 -10.21 -2.48
C ALA A 266 10.03 -9.06 -1.96
N PHE A 267 10.91 -9.34 -0.99
CA PHE A 267 11.85 -8.37 -0.45
C PHE A 267 12.86 -7.91 -1.50
N ILE A 268 13.49 -8.84 -2.23
CA ILE A 268 14.42 -8.53 -3.32
C ILE A 268 13.71 -7.72 -4.42
N CYS A 269 12.52 -8.15 -4.84
CA CYS A 269 11.72 -7.42 -5.83
C CYS A 269 11.35 -6.02 -5.33
N GLY A 270 10.98 -5.88 -4.05
CA GLY A 270 10.65 -4.61 -3.43
C GLY A 270 11.84 -3.64 -3.39
N LEU A 271 13.05 -4.14 -3.11
CA LEU A 271 14.28 -3.33 -3.17
C LEU A 271 14.56 -2.84 -4.60
N ILE A 272 14.40 -3.71 -5.59
CA ILE A 272 14.56 -3.36 -7.01
C ILE A 272 13.55 -2.27 -7.39
N LEU A 273 12.29 -2.38 -6.95
CA LEU A 273 11.26 -1.36 -7.19
C LEU A 273 11.53 -0.03 -6.51
N LYS A 274 12.24 -0.05 -5.38
CA LYS A 274 12.60 1.17 -4.65
C LYS A 274 13.79 1.89 -5.30
N SER A 275 14.57 1.22 -6.15
CA SER A 275 15.74 1.82 -6.81
C SER A 275 15.37 3.01 -7.69
N GLU A 276 15.96 4.17 -7.42
CA GLU A 276 15.74 5.38 -8.22
C GLU A 276 16.21 5.22 -9.66
N THR A 277 17.34 4.53 -9.88
CA THR A 277 17.92 4.32 -11.21
C THR A 277 16.91 3.61 -12.12
N LEU A 278 16.26 2.57 -11.60
CA LEU A 278 15.28 1.80 -12.37
C LEU A 278 14.02 2.62 -12.65
N ARG A 279 13.55 3.41 -11.68
CA ARG A 279 12.41 4.31 -11.85
C ARG A 279 12.68 5.38 -12.90
N LYS A 280 13.83 6.05 -12.84
CA LYS A 280 14.28 7.07 -13.80
C LYS A 280 14.39 6.48 -15.20
N PHE A 281 15.03 5.32 -15.34
CA PHE A 281 15.13 4.61 -16.62
C PHE A 281 13.76 4.26 -17.22
N THR A 282 12.78 3.93 -16.38
CA THR A 282 11.41 3.64 -16.82
C THR A 282 10.67 4.85 -17.37
N LEU A 283 10.96 6.06 -16.87
CA LEU A 283 10.37 7.28 -17.43
C LEU A 283 10.97 7.64 -18.79
N LEU A 284 12.26 7.34 -18.99
CA LEU A 284 12.97 7.65 -20.22
C LEU A 284 12.58 6.69 -21.34
N GLU A 285 12.73 5.38 -21.11
CA GLU A 285 12.53 4.36 -22.14
C GLU A 285 11.57 3.25 -21.67
N PRO A 286 10.27 3.56 -21.46
CA PRO A 286 9.30 2.59 -20.96
C PRO A 286 9.07 1.42 -21.93
N GLU A 287 9.21 1.66 -23.22
CA GLU A 287 9.02 0.66 -24.26
C GLU A 287 10.12 -0.39 -24.31
N LEU A 288 11.38 0.02 -24.17
CA LEU A 288 12.52 -0.89 -24.15
C LEU A 288 12.39 -1.85 -22.98
N LEU A 289 11.91 -1.36 -21.83
CA LEU A 289 11.60 -2.17 -20.66
C LEU A 289 10.52 -3.22 -20.93
N LEU A 290 9.41 -2.85 -21.58
CA LEU A 290 8.35 -3.81 -21.89
C LEU A 290 8.80 -4.85 -22.91
N VAL A 291 9.54 -4.45 -23.94
CA VAL A 291 10.10 -5.38 -24.94
C VAL A 291 11.14 -6.30 -24.31
N ALA A 292 12.03 -5.76 -23.48
CA ALA A 292 13.05 -6.53 -22.79
C ALA A 292 12.43 -7.56 -21.84
N THR A 293 11.44 -7.16 -21.03
CA THR A 293 10.75 -8.09 -20.12
C THR A 293 10.02 -9.20 -20.87
N ALA A 294 9.34 -8.89 -21.99
CA ALA A 294 8.73 -9.91 -22.84
C ALA A 294 9.77 -10.88 -23.43
N MET A 295 10.87 -10.36 -23.95
CA MET A 295 11.95 -11.17 -24.52
C MET A 295 12.58 -12.09 -23.47
N ILE A 296 12.92 -11.55 -22.30
CA ILE A 296 13.50 -12.31 -21.18
C ILE A 296 12.53 -13.40 -20.73
N ASN A 297 11.22 -13.11 -20.65
CA ASN A 297 10.23 -14.10 -20.23
C ASN A 297 10.12 -15.26 -21.25
N ILE A 298 10.19 -14.97 -22.55
CA ILE A 298 10.24 -16.01 -23.60
C ILE A 298 11.50 -16.86 -23.47
N ILE A 299 12.65 -16.23 -23.25
CA ILE A 299 13.94 -16.94 -23.07
C ILE A 299 13.88 -17.82 -21.82
N ALA A 300 13.39 -17.28 -20.70
CA ALA A 300 13.24 -18.01 -19.44
C ALA A 300 12.30 -19.21 -19.60
N GLY A 301 11.20 -19.07 -20.36
CA GLY A 301 10.29 -20.18 -20.65
C GLY A 301 10.89 -21.29 -21.52
N LYS A 302 11.89 -20.97 -22.34
CA LYS A 302 12.63 -21.94 -23.17
C LYS A 302 13.84 -22.57 -22.46
N PHE A 303 14.12 -22.18 -21.22
CA PHE A 303 15.31 -22.63 -20.50
C PHE A 303 15.12 -24.07 -20.00
N VAL A 304 15.79 -25.04 -20.64
CA VAL A 304 15.79 -26.48 -20.28
C VAL A 304 17.10 -26.87 -19.58
N GLY A 305 17.61 -26.00 -18.70
CA GLY A 305 18.82 -26.25 -17.91
C GLY A 305 18.52 -26.82 -16.52
N LEU A 306 19.51 -27.47 -15.90
CA LEU A 306 19.48 -27.80 -14.47
C LEU A 306 19.45 -26.51 -13.64
N ARG A 307 18.56 -26.45 -12.65
CA ARG A 307 18.45 -25.30 -11.74
C ARG A 307 19.72 -25.16 -10.91
N ILE A 308 20.09 -23.94 -10.49
CA ILE A 308 21.26 -23.73 -9.62
C ILE A 308 21.13 -24.54 -8.33
N SER A 309 19.92 -24.61 -7.75
CA SER A 309 19.67 -25.44 -6.56
C SER A 309 19.87 -26.94 -6.79
N GLU A 310 19.58 -27.44 -8.00
CA GLU A 310 19.83 -28.83 -8.38
C GLU A 310 21.33 -29.07 -8.58
N ARG A 311 22.03 -28.12 -9.20
CA ARG A 311 23.49 -28.18 -9.35
C ARG A 311 24.20 -28.26 -8.01
N LEU A 312 23.81 -27.45 -7.04
CA LEU A 312 24.39 -27.49 -5.69
C LEU A 312 24.06 -28.79 -4.94
N ARG A 313 22.85 -29.34 -5.14
CA ARG A 313 22.43 -30.59 -4.49
C ARG A 313 23.10 -31.84 -5.06
N PHE A 314 23.34 -31.86 -6.37
CA PHE A 314 23.95 -33.00 -7.08
C PHE A 314 25.43 -32.82 -7.35
N HIS A 315 26.05 -31.77 -6.80
CA HIS A 315 27.46 -31.50 -6.98
C HIS A 315 28.35 -32.70 -6.63
N SER A 316 28.01 -33.42 -5.55
CA SER A 316 28.79 -34.58 -5.07
C SER A 316 28.74 -35.80 -5.99
N ILE A 317 27.78 -35.89 -6.91
CA ILE A 317 27.63 -37.02 -7.85
C ILE A 317 28.32 -36.69 -9.17
N ILE A 318 28.34 -35.40 -9.53
CA ILE A 318 28.96 -34.91 -10.77
C ILE A 318 30.50 -34.92 -10.65
N GLU A 319 31.03 -34.75 -9.43
CA GLU A 319 32.47 -34.72 -9.16
C GLU A 319 33.10 -36.12 -9.04
N GLU A 320 32.31 -37.20 -8.96
CA GLU A 320 32.81 -38.59 -8.96
C GLU A 320 33.03 -39.18 -10.37
N GLU A 321 32.54 -38.52 -11.43
CA GLU A 321 32.67 -38.97 -12.83
C GLU A 321 33.75 -38.21 -13.64
N GLU A 322 34.38 -37.17 -13.08
CA GLU A 322 35.54 -36.46 -13.68
C GLU A 322 36.88 -36.94 -13.10
#